data_AF-A0A9D7J1J1-F1
#
_entry.id   AF-A0A9D7J1J1-F1
#
_cell.length_a   1.000
_cell.length_b   1.000
_cell.length_c   1.000
_cell.angle_alpha   90.00
_cell.angle_beta   90.00
_cell.angle_gamma   90.00
#
_symmetry.space_group_name_H-M   'P 1'
#
loop_
_entity.id
_entity.type
_entity.pdbx_description
1 polymer ?
#
loop_
_entity_poly.entity_id
_entity_poly.type
_entity_poly.pdbx_seq_one_letter_code
_entity_poly.pdbx_strand_id
1 'polypeptide(L)' 'MSKAKKRFQDLPPAARTLLLLLGVADAVLRAYALLDIAKRPQEQVEGPKELWVPALSFVNSAGVLPLAYLKWGRKH' A
#
# COMPACT_ATOMS: atom_id res chain seq x y z
N MET A 1 28.45 -21.37 -9.66
CA MET A 1 27.92 -21.43 -8.28
C MET A 1 26.49 -20.91 -8.28
N SER A 2 25.49 -21.75 -8.02
CA SER A 2 24.09 -21.29 -7.91
C SER A 2 23.92 -20.50 -6.61
N LYS A 3 23.48 -19.24 -6.69
CA LYS A 3 23.06 -18.47 -5.51
C LYS A 3 21.91 -19.24 -4.84
N ALA A 4 22.11 -19.72 -3.62
CA ALA A 4 21.02 -20.26 -2.82
C ALA A 4 19.92 -19.20 -2.71
N LYS A 5 18.70 -19.52 -3.14
CA LYS A 5 17.53 -18.65 -2.94
C LYS A 5 17.29 -18.54 -1.43
N LYS A 6 17.60 -17.39 -0.84
CA LYS A 6 17.25 -17.09 0.56
C LYS A 6 15.75 -17.29 0.73
N ARG A 7 15.34 -18.19 1.62
CA ARG A 7 13.94 -18.40 1.96
C ARG A 7 13.53 -17.47 3.09
N PHE A 8 12.25 -17.16 3.17
CA PHE A 8 11.71 -16.34 4.26
C PHE A 8 12.04 -16.92 5.65
N GLN A 9 12.01 -18.25 5.76
CA GLN A 9 12.40 -18.99 6.97
C GLN A 9 13.89 -18.93 7.32
N ASP A 10 14.74 -18.36 6.47
CA ASP A 10 16.17 -18.20 6.72
C ASP A 10 16.49 -16.78 7.27
N LEU A 11 15.50 -15.89 7.32
CA LEU A 11 15.68 -14.52 7.81
C LEU A 11 15.78 -14.48 9.35
N PRO A 12 16.50 -13.51 9.94
CA PRO A 12 16.43 -13.26 11.38
C PRO A 12 14.98 -13.01 11.83
N PRO A 13 14.57 -13.45 13.04
CA PRO A 13 13.21 -13.25 13.53
C PRO A 13 12.74 -11.79 13.45
N ALA A 14 13.59 -10.84 13.81
CA ALA A 14 13.29 -9.41 13.72
C ALA A 14 12.96 -8.94 12.28
N ALA A 15 13.69 -9.45 11.28
CA ALA A 15 13.45 -9.12 9.89
C ALA A 15 12.12 -9.71 9.38
N ARG A 16 11.78 -10.95 9.80
CA ARG A 16 10.47 -11.55 9.47
C ARG A 16 9.33 -10.76 10.10
N THR A 17 9.47 -10.40 11.38
CA THR A 17 8.48 -9.58 12.09
C THR A 17 8.31 -8.23 11.41
N LEU A 18 9.40 -7.56 11.03
CA LEU A 18 9.32 -6.28 10.32
C LEU A 18 8.59 -6.42 8.97
N LEU A 19 8.91 -7.45 8.18
CA LEU A 19 8.22 -7.70 6.91
C LEU A 19 6.73 -7.99 7.11
N LEU A 20 6.36 -8.75 8.14
CA LEU A 20 4.95 -9.00 8.49
C LEU A 20 4.24 -7.70 8.87
N LEU A 21 4.85 -6.88 9.72
CA LEU A 21 4.29 -5.59 10.14
C LEU A 21 4.09 -4.65 8.95
N LEU A 22 5.09 -4.55 8.06
CA LEU A 22 4.99 -3.74 6.84
C LEU A 22 3.89 -4.25 5.90
N GLY A 23 3.77 -5.57 5.74
CA GLY A 23 2.71 -6.17 4.91
C GLY A 23 1.31 -5.91 5.48
N VAL A 24 1.12 -6.07 6.79
CA VAL A 24 -0.16 -5.78 7.45
C VAL A 24 -0.49 -4.29 7.36
N ALA A 25 0.48 -3.41 7.61
CA ALA A 25 0.29 -1.97 7.50
C ALA A 25 -0.10 -1.55 6.06
N ASP A 26 0.61 -2.05 5.04
CA ASP A 26 0.26 -1.80 3.63
C ASP A 26 -1.16 -2.27 3.30
N ALA A 27 -1.54 -3.48 3.74
CA ALA A 27 -2.86 -4.03 3.48
C ALA A 27 -3.98 -3.19 4.11
N VAL A 28 -3.82 -2.81 5.39
CA VAL A 28 -4.80 -1.97 6.10
C VAL A 28 -4.91 -0.59 5.46
N LEU A 29 -3.78 0.05 5.17
CA LEU A 29 -3.76 1.37 4.54
C LEU A 29 -4.38 1.33 3.14
N ARG A 30 -4.07 0.31 2.33
CA ARG A 30 -4.66 0.12 1.00
C ARG A 30 -6.16 -0.07 1.09
N ALA A 31 -6.64 -0.93 1.98
CA ALA A 31 -8.07 -1.14 2.18
C ALA A 31 -8.78 0.15 2.60
N TYR A 32 -8.21 0.90 3.54
CA TYR A 32 -8.76 2.18 3.97
C TYR A 32 -8.79 3.22 2.83
N ALA A 33 -7.70 3.34 2.06
CA ALA A 33 -7.63 4.25 0.91
C ALA A 33 -8.66 3.91 -0.17
N LEU A 34 -8.86 2.63 -0.47
CA LEU A 34 -9.87 2.17 -1.43
C LEU A 34 -11.30 2.45 -0.94
N LEU A 35 -11.57 2.24 0.35
CA LEU A 35 -12.87 2.58 0.95
C LEU A 35 -13.11 4.09 0.98
N ASP A 36 -12.08 4.90 1.24
CA ASP A 36 -12.16 6.36 1.24
C ASP A 36 -12.45 6.91 -0.16
N ILE A 37 -11.69 6.48 -1.19
CA ILE A 37 -11.89 6.96 -2.56
C ILE A 37 -13.23 6.53 -3.17
N ALA A 38 -13.73 5.35 -2.78
CA ALA A 38 -15.04 4.86 -3.21
C ALA A 38 -16.19 5.73 -2.66
N LYS A 39 -16.03 6.29 -1.44
CA LYS A 39 -17.06 7.11 -0.78
C LYS A 39 -16.99 8.59 -1.16
N ARG A 40 -15.83 9.11 -1.55
CA ARG A 40 -15.66 10.52 -1.89
C ARG A 40 -16.17 10.82 -3.30
N PRO A 41 -16.81 11.97 -3.56
CA PRO A 41 -17.09 12.40 -4.93
C PRO A 41 -15.80 12.91 -5.60
N GLN A 42 -15.79 13.05 -6.93
CA GLN A 42 -14.58 13.35 -7.71
C GLN A 42 -13.98 14.73 -7.37
N GLU A 43 -14.78 15.70 -6.94
CA GLU A 43 -14.30 17.05 -6.59
C GLU A 43 -13.42 17.07 -5.33
N GLN A 44 -13.56 16.04 -4.48
CA GLN A 44 -12.79 15.84 -3.25
C GLN A 44 -11.54 14.99 -3.45
N VAL A 45 -11.27 14.52 -4.66
CA VAL A 45 -10.08 13.74 -5.01
C VAL A 45 -9.19 14.63 -5.87
N GLU A 46 -7.96 14.83 -5.42
CA GLU A 46 -6.92 15.52 -6.18
C GLU A 46 -6.39 14.56 -7.26
N GLY A 47 -6.77 14.84 -8.51
CA GLY A 47 -6.45 14.00 -9.67
C GLY A 47 -7.53 12.97 -10.04
N PRO A 48 -7.32 12.20 -11.14
CA PRO A 48 -8.35 11.31 -11.66
C PRO A 48 -8.53 10.08 -10.76
N LYS A 49 -9.76 9.82 -10.33
CA LYS A 49 -10.08 8.58 -9.60
C LYS A 49 -9.71 7.32 -10.38
N GLU A 50 -9.87 7.37 -11.69
CA GLU A 50 -9.54 6.28 -12.62
C GLU A 50 -8.05 5.93 -12.61
N LEU A 51 -7.16 6.82 -12.15
CA LEU A 51 -5.75 6.51 -11.95
C LEU A 51 -5.50 6.02 -10.52
N TRP A 52 -6.12 6.64 -9.53
CA TRP A 52 -5.92 6.28 -8.13
C TRP A 52 -6.39 4.86 -7.80
N VAL A 53 -7.58 4.45 -8.28
CA VAL A 53 -8.14 3.12 -8.00
C VAL A 53 -7.24 1.98 -8.48
N PRO A 54 -6.82 1.92 -9.76
CA PRO A 54 -5.91 0.85 -10.21
C PRO A 54 -4.52 0.97 -9.58
N ALA A 55 -4.01 2.19 -9.37
CA ALA A 55 -2.72 2.37 -8.69
C ALA A 55 -2.77 1.77 -7.27
N LEU A 56 -3.79 2.11 -6.48
CA LEU A 56 -4.00 1.57 -5.14
C LEU A 56 -4.24 0.06 -5.17
N SER A 57 -4.90 -0.48 -6.19
CA SER A 57 -5.26 -1.91 -6.25
C SER A 57 -4.10 -2.82 -6.66
N PHE A 58 -3.25 -2.38 -7.59
CA PHE A 58 -2.25 -3.26 -8.23
C PHE A 58 -0.81 -2.96 -7.79
N VAL A 59 -0.50 -1.76 -7.31
CA VAL A 59 0.87 -1.39 -6.96
C VAL A 59 1.15 -1.74 -5.50
N ASN A 60 2.04 -2.71 -5.29
CA ASN A 60 2.62 -2.98 -3.99
C ASN A 60 3.78 -2.03 -3.71
N SER A 61 3.63 -1.18 -2.68
CA SER A 61 4.58 -0.11 -2.35
C SER A 61 4.90 -0.05 -0.85
N ALA A 62 4.64 -1.13 -0.11
CA ALA A 62 4.83 -1.18 1.35
C ALA A 62 4.19 0.01 2.10
N GLY A 63 2.99 0.42 1.68
CA GLY A 63 2.17 1.46 2.31
C GLY A 63 2.42 2.88 1.79
N VAL A 64 3.46 3.11 0.99
CA VAL A 64 3.82 4.46 0.51
C VAL A 64 2.73 5.05 -0.38
N LEU A 65 2.20 4.28 -1.33
CA LEU A 65 1.18 4.77 -2.26
C LEU A 65 -0.18 5.05 -1.57
N PRO A 66 -0.71 4.15 -0.71
CA PRO A 66 -1.88 4.48 0.12
C PRO A 66 -1.70 5.75 0.97
N LEU A 67 -0.51 5.95 1.56
CA LEU A 67 -0.22 7.16 2.34
C LEU A 67 -0.20 8.41 1.47
N ALA A 68 0.36 8.32 0.27
CA ALA A 68 0.39 9.44 -0.67
C ALA A 68 -1.03 9.88 -1.07
N TYR A 69 -1.92 8.92 -1.35
CA TYR A 69 -3.34 9.21 -1.58
C TYR A 69 -4.00 9.87 -0.36
N LEU A 70 -3.83 9.29 0.83
CA LEU A 70 -4.51 9.78 2.04
C LEU A 70 -4.04 11.18 2.49
N LYS A 71 -2.79 11.56 2.17
CA LYS A 71 -2.23 12.88 2.50
C LYS A 71 -2.42 13.93 1.41
N TRP A 72 -2.26 13.55 0.13
CA TRP A 72 -2.23 14.51 -0.98
C TRP A 72 -3.28 14.25 -2.05
N GLY A 73 -3.74 13.00 -2.20
CA GLY A 73 -4.74 12.61 -3.21
C GLY A 73 -6.18 12.88 -2.80
N ARG A 74 -6.44 13.26 -1.55
CA ARG A 74 -7.79 13.60 -1.06
C ARG A 74 -7.81 14.96 -0.38
N LYS A 75 -8.92 15.66 -0.53
CA LYS A 75 -9.21 16.90 0.20
C LYS A 75 -9.84 16.58 1.55
N HIS A 76 -9.48 17.34 2.57
CA HIS A 76 -10.08 17.26 3.90
C HIS A 76 -11.45 17.91 3.94
#